data_AF-A0A6N9V7Y5-F1
#
_entry.id   AF-A0A6N9V7Y5-F1
#
_cell.length_a   1.000
_cell.length_b   1.000
_cell.length_c   1.000
_cell.angle_alpha   90.00
_cell.angle_beta   90.00
_cell.angle_gamma   90.00
#
_symmetry.space_group_name_H-M   'P 1'
#
loop_
_entity.id
_entity.type
_entity.pdbx_description
1 polymer ?
#
loop_
_entity_poly.entity_id
_entity_poly.type
_entity_poly.pdbx_seq_one_letter_code
_entity_poly.pdbx_strand_id
1 'polypeptide(L)'
;DRLLRERARAVGRATALLLDVLNPDLVVVTEHSSLLNPEYLEEIRGAAVDLSHVCGDPERIVSPHAGMTVLPVAGGTIALNPLFRSPLAASQR
;
A
#
# COMPACT_ATOMS: atom_id res chain seq x y z
N ASP A 1 5.65 3.37 22.20
CA ASP A 1 5.50 2.92 20.79
C ASP A 1 6.81 2.93 19.98
N ARG A 2 8.01 3.05 20.59
CA ARG A 2 9.30 3.13 19.88
C ARG A 2 9.51 2.06 18.79
N LEU A 3 9.24 0.79 19.10
CA LEU A 3 9.39 -0.31 18.13
C LEU A 3 8.49 -0.15 16.89
N LEU A 4 7.29 0.39 17.06
CA LEU A 4 6.36 0.62 15.95
C LEU A 4 6.85 1.78 15.07
N ARG A 5 7.40 2.83 15.66
CA ARG A 5 8.03 3.93 14.90
C ARG A 5 9.29 3.48 14.18
N GLU A 6 10.12 2.62 14.79
CA GLU A 6 11.28 2.01 14.12
C GLU A 6 10.86 1.16 12.91
N ARG A 7 9.78 0.39 13.06
CA ARG A 7 9.19 -0.39 11.96
C ARG A 7 8.63 0.52 10.87
N ALA A 8 7.89 1.57 11.22
CA ALA A 8 7.36 2.56 10.29
C ALA A 8 8.49 3.21 9.47
N ARG A 9 9.59 3.61 10.12
CA ARG A 9 10.79 4.11 9.42
C ARG A 9 11.37 3.07 8.47
N ALA A 10 11.47 1.80 8.88
CA ALA A 10 11.97 0.74 8.02
C ALA A 10 11.10 0.54 6.78
N VAL A 11 9.77 0.63 6.93
CA VAL A 11 8.83 0.60 5.80
C VAL A 11 9.02 1.83 4.92
N GLY A 12 9.17 3.04 5.49
CA GLY A 12 9.50 4.26 4.74
C GLY A 12 10.78 4.14 3.90
N ARG A 13 11.85 3.54 4.44
CA ARG A 13 13.07 3.26 3.67
C ARG A 13 12.82 2.35 2.47
N ALA A 14 12.02 1.30 2.67
CA ALA A 14 11.65 0.40 1.57
C ALA A 14 10.78 1.13 0.53
N THR A 15 9.85 1.98 0.97
CA THR A 15 9.03 2.81 0.10
C THR A 15 9.88 3.77 -0.75
N ALA A 16 10.90 4.41 -0.17
CA ALA A 16 11.82 5.26 -0.92
C ALA A 16 12.51 4.50 -2.06
N LEU A 17 13.05 3.30 -1.77
CA LEU A 17 13.68 2.47 -2.80
C LEU A 17 12.71 2.09 -3.93
N LEU A 18 11.47 1.76 -3.59
CA LEU A 18 10.44 1.41 -4.58
C LEU A 18 10.00 2.63 -5.41
N LEU A 19 9.88 3.80 -4.78
CA LEU A 19 9.62 5.06 -5.48
C LEU A 19 10.74 5.36 -6.49
N ASP A 20 12.00 5.25 -6.08
CA ASP A 20 13.16 5.51 -6.94
C ASP A 20 13.26 4.52 -8.11
N VAL A 21 12.95 3.24 -7.88
CA VAL A 21 13.08 2.19 -8.92
C VAL A 21 11.88 2.16 -9.88
N LEU A 22 10.66 2.29 -9.36
CA LEU A 22 9.44 2.07 -10.14
C LEU A 22 8.78 3.38 -10.59
N ASN A 23 9.06 4.51 -9.91
CA ASN A 23 8.38 5.80 -10.05
C ASN A 23 6.85 5.68 -10.23
N PRO A 24 6.13 4.97 -9.34
CA PRO A 24 4.71 4.73 -9.49
C PRO A 24 3.93 5.99 -9.12
N ASP A 25 2.83 6.31 -9.80
CA ASP A 25 2.00 7.49 -9.48
C ASP A 25 1.58 7.53 -7.99
N LEU A 26 1.33 6.36 -7.39
CA LEU A 26 0.89 6.21 -6.01
C LEU A 26 1.52 4.95 -5.36
N VAL A 27 1.82 5.02 -4.07
CA VAL A 27 2.15 3.89 -3.20
C VAL A 27 1.02 3.70 -2.20
N VAL A 28 0.43 2.51 -2.17
CA VAL A 28 -0.60 2.16 -1.19
C VAL A 28 0.01 1.31 -0.08
N VAL A 29 0.00 1.79 1.15
CA VAL A 29 0.63 1.14 2.30
C VAL A 29 -0.40 0.36 3.10
N THR A 30 -0.24 -0.97 3.14
CA THR A 30 -1.09 -1.87 3.93
C THR A 30 -0.42 -2.33 5.24
N GLU A 31 0.52 -1.54 5.76
CA GLU A 31 1.22 -1.83 7.02
C GLU A 31 0.23 -1.77 8.20
N HIS A 32 0.23 -2.79 9.06
CA HIS A 32 -0.82 -2.98 10.05
C HIS A 32 -0.97 -1.81 11.05
N SER A 33 0.14 -1.26 11.55
CA SER A 33 0.09 -0.17 12.52
C SER A 33 -0.37 1.14 11.88
N SER A 34 0.05 1.44 10.65
CA SER A 34 -0.40 2.62 9.90
C SER A 34 -1.88 2.57 9.53
N LEU A 35 -2.46 1.38 9.38
CA LEU A 35 -3.90 1.21 9.19
C LEU A 35 -4.71 1.44 10.47
N LEU A 36 -4.12 1.22 11.64
CA LEU A 36 -4.79 1.42 12.94
C LEU A 36 -4.61 2.83 13.49
N ASN A 37 -3.46 3.45 13.25
CA ASN A 37 -3.16 4.81 13.68
C ASN A 37 -2.43 5.58 12.55
N PRO A 38 -3.04 6.67 12.03
CA PRO A 38 -2.46 7.50 10.98
C PRO A 38 -1.06 8.06 11.29
N GLU A 39 -0.68 8.24 12.54
CA GLU A 39 0.67 8.74 12.89
C GLU A 39 1.80 7.86 12.35
N TYR A 40 1.59 6.54 12.26
CA TYR A 40 2.61 5.66 11.69
C TYR A 40 2.68 5.77 10.17
N LEU A 41 1.61 6.20 9.49
CA LEU A 41 1.67 6.54 8.07
C LEU A 41 2.51 7.80 7.87
N GLU A 42 2.35 8.81 8.73
CA GLU A 42 3.17 10.03 8.68
C GLU A 42 4.65 9.72 8.90
N GLU A 43 4.97 8.80 9.82
CA GLU A 43 6.35 8.34 10.03
C GLU A 43 6.91 7.60 8.79
N ILE A 44 6.08 6.81 8.09
CA ILE A 44 6.45 6.17 6.82
C ILE A 44 6.69 7.23 5.73
N ARG A 45 5.78 8.21 5.61
CA ARG A 45 5.86 9.32 4.65
C ARG A 45 7.13 10.12 4.82
N GLY A 46 7.43 10.56 6.05
CA GLY A 46 8.64 11.32 6.36
C GLY A 46 9.90 10.54 5.99
N ALA A 47 10.03 9.30 6.48
CA ALA A 47 11.19 8.47 6.17
C ALA A 47 11.35 8.16 4.67
N ALA A 48 10.25 8.07 3.91
CA ALA A 48 10.30 7.84 2.47
C ALA A 48 10.74 9.10 1.71
N VAL A 49 10.14 10.26 2.03
CA VAL A 49 10.48 11.55 1.41
C VAL A 49 11.93 11.95 1.70
N ASP A 50 12.42 11.70 2.92
CA ASP A 50 13.80 12.01 3.31
C ASP A 50 14.86 11.21 2.53
N LEU A 51 14.49 10.04 1.98
CA LEU A 51 15.43 9.08 1.37
C LEU A 51 15.24 8.88 -0.13
N SER A 52 14.07 9.23 -0.66
CA SER A 52 13.72 9.13 -2.08
C SER A 52 14.41 10.25 -2.86
N HIS A 53 15.01 9.91 -3.99
CA HIS A 53 15.67 10.86 -4.88
C HIS A 53 14.71 11.45 -5.92
N VAL A 54 13.67 10.70 -6.30
CA VAL A 54 12.77 11.08 -7.40
C VAL A 54 11.41 11.60 -6.95
N CYS A 55 11.06 11.41 -5.68
CA CYS A 55 9.75 11.76 -5.14
C CYS A 55 9.86 12.43 -3.78
N GLY A 56 9.49 13.71 -3.70
CA GLY A 56 9.39 14.49 -2.47
C GLY A 56 7.95 14.77 -2.02
N ASP A 57 6.95 14.18 -2.69
CA ASP A 57 5.53 14.38 -2.37
C ASP A 57 5.02 13.26 -1.43
N PRO A 58 4.77 13.56 -0.14
CA PRO A 58 4.25 12.56 0.80
C PRO A 58 2.83 12.10 0.47
N GLU A 59 2.03 12.90 -0.26
CA GLU A 59 0.65 12.54 -0.60
C GLU A 59 0.55 11.38 -1.59
N ARG A 60 1.65 11.04 -2.26
CA ARG A 60 1.71 9.82 -3.09
C ARG A 60 1.72 8.54 -2.27
N ILE A 61 1.93 8.59 -0.95
CA ILE A 61 2.00 7.41 -0.08
C ILE A 61 0.73 7.33 0.76
N VAL A 62 -0.27 6.56 0.34
CA VAL A 62 -1.62 6.59 0.94
C VAL A 62 -1.98 5.30 1.67
N SER A 63 -2.95 5.39 2.57
CA SER A 63 -3.66 4.22 3.09
C SER A 63 -4.66 3.69 2.06
N PRO A 64 -4.91 2.36 2.03
CA PRO A 64 -5.94 1.77 1.22
C PRO A 64 -7.33 2.26 1.65
N HIS A 65 -8.21 2.49 0.68
CA HIS A 65 -9.59 2.92 0.93
C HIS A 65 -10.37 1.93 1.81
N ALA A 66 -10.17 0.62 1.60
CA ALA A 66 -10.82 -0.42 2.38
C ALA A 66 -10.20 -0.61 3.79
N GLY A 67 -9.17 0.16 4.16
CA GLY A 67 -8.50 0.06 5.46
C GLY A 67 -8.07 -1.37 5.78
N MET A 68 -8.42 -1.84 6.99
CA MET A 68 -8.07 -3.17 7.49
C MET A 68 -8.68 -4.33 6.67
N THR A 69 -9.72 -4.08 5.88
CA THR A 69 -10.36 -5.12 5.05
C THR A 69 -9.79 -5.18 3.63
N VAL A 70 -8.74 -4.42 3.31
CA VAL A 70 -8.16 -4.37 1.95
C VAL A 70 -7.78 -5.75 1.41
N LEU A 71 -7.14 -6.60 2.22
CA LEU A 71 -6.72 -7.94 1.80
C LEU A 71 -7.90 -8.90 1.55
N PRO A 72 -8.87 -9.06 2.47
CA PRO A 72 -10.02 -9.91 2.19
C PRO A 72 -10.88 -9.39 1.02
N VAL A 73 -11.05 -8.07 0.88
CA VAL A 73 -11.75 -7.47 -0.28
C VAL A 73 -11.00 -7.77 -1.58
N ALA A 74 -9.67 -7.57 -1.60
CA ALA A 74 -8.85 -7.87 -2.77
C ALA A 74 -8.88 -9.37 -3.16
N GLY A 75 -9.04 -10.26 -2.18
CA GLY A 75 -9.22 -11.70 -2.43
C GLY A 75 -10.43 -11.99 -3.31
N GLY A 76 -11.52 -11.21 -3.18
CA GLY A 76 -12.70 -11.31 -4.03
C GLY A 76 -12.38 -11.10 -5.52
N THR A 77 -11.45 -10.20 -5.84
CA THR A 77 -11.03 -9.95 -7.23
C THR A 77 -10.45 -11.20 -7.87
N ILE A 78 -9.61 -11.96 -7.15
CA ILE A 78 -9.03 -13.20 -7.66
C ILE A 78 -10.10 -14.27 -7.87
N ALA A 79 -11.02 -14.42 -6.91
CA ALA A 79 -12.11 -15.39 -7.00
C ALA A 79 -13.06 -15.09 -8.17
N LEU A 80 -13.34 -13.81 -8.42
CA LEU A 80 -14.24 -13.37 -9.49
C LEU A 80 -13.54 -13.20 -10.85
N ASN A 81 -12.21 -13.21 -10.90
CA ASN A 81 -11.45 -12.99 -12.14
C ASN A 81 -11.86 -13.96 -13.27
N PRO A 82 -12.06 -15.27 -13.07
CA PRO A 82 -12.52 -16.16 -14.14
C PRO A 82 -13.90 -15.77 -14.69
N LEU A 83 -14.84 -15.39 -13.81
CA LEU A 83 -16.19 -14.94 -14.18
C LEU A 83 -16.11 -13.68 -15.03
N PHE A 84 -15.34 -12.67 -14.59
CA PHE A 84 -15.22 -11.41 -15.34
C PHE A 84 -14.40 -11.55 -16.62
N ARG A 85 -13.45 -12.49 -16.69
CA ARG A 85 -12.65 -12.74 -17.90
C ARG A 85 -13.43 -13.46 -19.00
N SER A 86 -14.37 -14.33 -18.65
CA SER A 86 -15.24 -15.02 -19.63
C SER A 86 -16.62 -15.34 -19.06
N PRO A 87 -17.54 -14.35 -19.02
CA PRO A 87 -18.83 -14.50 -18.35
C PRO A 87 -19.70 -15.62 -18.90
N LEU A 88 -19.76 -15.77 -20.23
CA LEU A 88 -20.59 -16.79 -20.90
C LEU A 88 -20.06 -18.21 -20.68
N ALA A 89 -18.74 -18.38 -20.61
CA ALA A 89 -18.14 -19.69 -20.31
C ALA A 89 -18.33 -20.07 -18.84
N ALA A 90 -18.38 -19.08 -17.95
CA ALA A 90 -18.62 -19.28 -16.53
C ALA A 90 -20.08 -19.60 -16.21
N SER A 91 -21.06 -19.07 -16.97
CA SER A 91 -22.49 -19.36 -16.78
C SER A 91 -22.95 -20.69 -17.39
N GLN A 92 -22.09 -21.38 -18.13
CA GLN A 92 -22.38 -22.67 -18.78
C GLN A 92 -21.81 -23.87 -18.02
N ARG A 93 -21.16 -23.66 -16.87
CA ARG A 93 -20.73 -24.70 -15.93
C ARG A 93 -21.69 -24.81 -14.77
#